data_AF-A0A376C0X8-F1
#
_entry.id   AF-A0A376C0X8-F1
#
_cell.length_a   1.000
_cell.length_b   1.000
_cell.length_c   1.000
_cell.angle_alpha   90.00
_cell.angle_beta   90.00
_cell.angle_gamma   90.00
#
_symmetry.space_group_name_H-M   'P 1'
#
loop_
_entity.id
_entity.type
_entity.pdbx_description
1 polymer ?
#
loop_
_entity_poly.entity_id
_entity_poly.type
_entity_poly.pdbx_seq_one_letter_code
_entity_poly.pdbx_strand_id
1 'polypeptide(L)'
;MKKIIITTLAILVSQMGFAQVSLDGNKLLKDGQSYKFKEYEQVFNNAEAKVYFKKARTNKTVGDIISFTGGFGLGLGLAGVLFTPQYSTEKISGQKFKNDKGGYWTMLGIGAGLVGVSIPFYVGYGKNASKAVAIENGTEPVSFKPYFKVESNGSNIALSYNF
;
A
#
# COMPACT_ATOMS: atom_id res chain seq x y z
N MET A 1 34.83 -4.19 43.30
CA MET A 1 33.49 -3.58 43.16
C MET A 1 33.25 -2.98 41.78
N LYS A 2 34.05 -2.02 41.28
CA LYS A 2 33.88 -1.42 39.94
C LYS A 2 33.84 -2.44 38.77
N LYS A 3 34.71 -3.47 38.80
CA LYS A 3 34.75 -4.51 37.77
C LYS A 3 33.46 -5.34 37.72
N ILE A 4 32.91 -5.71 38.88
CA ILE A 4 31.67 -6.49 38.98
C ILE A 4 30.48 -5.70 38.40
N ILE A 5 30.39 -4.40 38.73
CA ILE A 5 29.32 -3.51 38.22
C ILE A 5 29.37 -3.42 36.68
N ILE A 6 30.57 -3.29 36.10
CA ILE A 6 30.75 -3.23 34.64
C ILE A 6 30.34 -4.57 33.98
N THR A 7 30.69 -5.70 34.59
CA THR A 7 30.31 -7.02 34.04
C THR A 7 28.80 -7.26 34.13
N THR A 8 28.14 -6.87 35.24
CA THR A 8 26.67 -6.96 35.35
C THR A 8 25.95 -6.01 34.40
N LEU A 9 26.49 -4.82 34.17
CA LEU A 9 25.92 -3.86 33.21
C LEU A 9 26.05 -4.39 31.78
N ALA A 10 27.19 -4.98 31.41
CA ALA A 10 27.41 -5.57 30.09
C ALA A 10 26.47 -6.75 29.80
N ILE A 11 26.14 -7.57 30.81
CA ILE A 11 25.16 -8.68 30.68
C ILE A 11 23.73 -8.15 30.55
N LEU A 12 23.41 -7.01 31.17
CA LEU A 12 22.09 -6.37 31.03
C LEU A 12 21.90 -5.74 29.64
N VAL A 13 22.94 -5.11 29.08
CA VAL A 13 22.86 -4.51 27.73
C VAL A 13 22.75 -5.57 26.63
N SER A 14 23.35 -6.76 26.80
CA SER A 14 23.26 -7.84 25.82
C SER A 14 21.87 -8.49 25.72
N GLN A 15 21.00 -8.29 26.71
CA GLN A 15 19.61 -8.78 26.65
C GLN A 15 18.65 -7.84 25.90
N MET A 16 19.09 -6.64 25.49
CA MET A 16 18.27 -5.72 24.70
C MET A 16 18.38 -5.95 23.18
N GLY A 17 19.15 -6.96 22.75
CA GLY A 17 19.39 -7.28 21.35
C GLY A 17 18.40 -8.26 20.71
N PHE A 18 17.21 -8.47 21.27
CA PHE A 18 16.21 -9.32 20.62
C PHE A 18 15.66 -8.62 19.37
N ALA A 19 16.24 -8.94 18.22
CA ALA A 19 15.59 -9.10 16.92
C ALA A 19 14.37 -8.21 16.65
N GLN A 20 14.57 -6.89 16.60
CA GLN A 20 13.47 -5.97 16.32
C GLN A 20 12.88 -6.29 14.93
N VAL A 21 11.59 -6.58 14.89
CA VAL A 21 10.87 -6.79 13.63
C VAL A 21 10.58 -5.42 13.02
N SER A 22 10.80 -5.27 11.71
CA SER A 22 10.44 -4.06 10.98
C SER A 22 9.80 -4.38 9.63
N LEU A 23 9.15 -3.37 9.05
CA LEU A 23 8.55 -3.44 7.73
C LEU A 23 9.47 -2.76 6.71
N ASP A 24 9.80 -3.49 5.65
CA ASP A 24 10.51 -2.97 4.48
C ASP A 24 9.67 -3.23 3.23
N GLY A 25 8.87 -2.23 2.86
CA GLY A 25 7.92 -2.28 1.76
C GLY A 25 6.97 -3.49 1.85
N ASN A 26 7.29 -4.54 1.10
CA ASN A 26 6.50 -5.77 0.99
C ASN A 26 7.07 -6.96 1.78
N LYS A 27 8.06 -6.71 2.64
CA LYS A 27 8.78 -7.73 3.40
C LYS A 27 8.87 -7.35 4.88
N LEU A 28 9.07 -8.37 5.69
CA LEU A 28 9.39 -8.26 7.11
C LEU A 28 10.89 -8.43 7.26
N LEU A 29 11.51 -7.60 8.08
CA LEU A 29 12.91 -7.75 8.47
C LEU A 29 12.97 -8.20 9.91
N LYS A 30 13.79 -9.22 10.18
CA LYS A 30 14.13 -9.69 11.52
C LYS A 30 15.55 -10.23 11.47
N ASP A 31 16.41 -9.79 12.38
CA ASP A 31 17.82 -10.24 12.46
C ASP A 31 18.62 -10.09 11.15
N GLY A 32 18.34 -9.03 10.40
CA GLY A 32 18.98 -8.79 9.09
C GLY A 32 18.51 -9.74 7.97
N GLN A 33 17.60 -10.67 8.26
CA GLN A 33 16.96 -11.53 7.27
C GLN A 33 15.63 -10.94 6.82
N SER A 34 15.32 -11.14 5.54
CA SER A 34 14.13 -10.61 4.90
C SER A 34 13.14 -11.73 4.58
N TYR A 35 11.93 -11.59 5.11
CA TYR A 35 10.85 -12.57 5.01
C TYR A 35 9.69 -12.00 4.21
N LYS A 36 9.05 -12.84 3.40
CA LYS A 36 7.82 -12.46 2.70
C LYS A 36 6.68 -12.39 3.72
N PHE A 37 5.65 -11.59 3.44
CA PHE A 37 4.47 -11.51 4.31
C PHE A 37 3.74 -12.85 4.52
N LYS A 38 3.92 -13.83 3.63
CA LYS A 38 3.40 -15.19 3.83
C LYS A 38 4.14 -15.98 4.92
N GLU A 39 5.38 -15.61 5.21
CA GLU A 39 6.26 -16.23 6.22
C GLU A 39 6.14 -15.55 7.59
N TYR A 40 5.15 -14.67 7.77
CA TYR A 40 4.96 -13.89 9.00
C TYR A 40 4.90 -14.75 10.28
N GLU A 41 4.42 -15.99 10.19
CA GLU A 41 4.35 -16.91 11.34
C GLU A 41 5.72 -17.32 11.89
N GLN A 42 6.77 -17.22 11.06
CA GLN A 42 8.18 -17.46 11.42
C GLN A 42 8.83 -16.20 12.01
N VAL A 43 8.29 -15.04 11.69
CA VAL A 43 8.81 -13.73 12.11
C VAL A 43 8.23 -13.33 13.46
N PHE A 44 6.91 -13.44 13.61
CA PHE A 44 6.23 -13.07 14.85
C PHE A 44 6.24 -14.23 15.82
N ASN A 45 6.69 -14.01 17.05
CA ASN A 45 6.60 -14.97 18.13
C ASN A 45 5.27 -14.79 18.90
N ASN A 46 4.78 -13.56 19.01
CA ASN A 46 3.56 -13.23 19.74
C ASN A 46 2.30 -13.65 18.94
N ALA A 47 1.41 -14.42 19.59
CA ALA A 47 0.16 -14.88 18.98
C ALA A 47 -0.78 -13.73 18.58
N GLU A 48 -0.82 -12.65 19.36
CA GLU A 48 -1.60 -11.46 19.07
C GLU A 48 -1.04 -10.69 17.86
N ALA A 49 0.29 -10.56 17.76
CA ALA A 49 0.96 -9.96 16.61
C ALA A 49 0.64 -10.74 15.31
N LYS A 50 0.63 -12.08 15.36
CA LYS A 50 0.22 -12.93 14.22
C LYS A 50 -1.20 -12.63 13.76
N VAL A 51 -2.16 -12.47 14.68
CA VAL A 51 -3.56 -12.18 14.34
C VAL A 51 -3.68 -10.83 13.65
N TYR A 52 -3.03 -9.79 14.18
CA TYR A 52 -3.04 -8.46 13.56
C TYR A 52 -2.35 -8.47 12.20
N PHE A 53 -1.21 -9.16 12.05
CA PHE A 53 -0.51 -9.22 10.78
C PHE A 53 -1.30 -10.00 9.72
N LYS A 54 -2.00 -11.07 10.12
CA LYS A 54 -2.92 -11.80 9.24
C LYS A 54 -4.01 -10.89 8.69
N LYS A 55 -4.64 -10.07 9.55
CA LYS A 55 -5.62 -9.05 9.12
C LYS A 55 -5.01 -8.02 8.17
N ALA A 56 -3.79 -7.56 8.48
CA ALA A 56 -3.07 -6.63 7.61
C ALA A 56 -2.88 -7.22 6.20
N ARG A 57 -2.46 -8.47 6.11
CA ARG A 57 -2.26 -9.17 4.84
C ARG A 57 -3.58 -9.32 4.07
N THR A 58 -4.66 -9.69 4.73
CA THR A 58 -6.00 -9.77 4.09
C THR A 58 -6.41 -8.42 3.52
N ASN A 59 -6.30 -7.36 4.31
CA ASN A 59 -6.63 -6.01 3.87
C ASN A 59 -5.78 -5.59 2.67
N LYS A 60 -4.47 -5.89 2.70
CA LYS A 60 -3.58 -5.62 1.57
C LYS A 60 -4.00 -6.37 0.32
N THR A 61 -4.28 -7.67 0.41
CA THR A 61 -4.70 -8.47 -0.75
C THR A 61 -6.00 -7.96 -1.36
N VAL A 62 -6.99 -7.62 -0.53
CA VAL A 62 -8.25 -7.04 -1.03
C VAL A 62 -8.02 -5.68 -1.66
N GLY A 63 -7.22 -4.82 -1.00
CA GLY A 63 -6.82 -3.52 -1.53
C GLY A 63 -6.11 -3.64 -2.88
N ASP A 64 -5.16 -4.56 -3.01
CA ASP A 64 -4.40 -4.80 -4.24
C ASP A 64 -5.29 -5.25 -5.39
N ILE A 65 -6.22 -6.19 -5.15
CA ILE A 65 -7.16 -6.66 -6.19
C ILE A 65 -8.05 -5.50 -6.67
N ILE A 66 -8.69 -4.79 -5.73
CA ILE A 66 -9.59 -3.68 -6.06
C ILE A 66 -8.83 -2.57 -6.79
N SER A 67 -7.63 -2.23 -6.34
CA SER A 67 -6.81 -1.16 -6.94
C SER A 67 -6.25 -1.55 -8.29
N PHE A 68 -5.90 -2.83 -8.48
CA PHE A 68 -5.45 -3.32 -9.77
C PHE A 68 -6.58 -3.24 -10.79
N THR A 69 -7.77 -3.74 -10.45
CA THR A 69 -8.95 -3.66 -11.32
C THR A 69 -9.38 -2.20 -11.56
N GLY A 70 -9.40 -1.39 -10.50
CA GLY A 70 -9.74 0.03 -10.58
C GLY A 70 -8.73 0.83 -11.40
N GLY A 71 -7.44 0.60 -11.18
CA GLY A 71 -6.34 1.21 -11.91
C GLY A 71 -6.33 0.83 -13.39
N PHE A 72 -6.68 -0.41 -13.72
CA PHE A 72 -6.88 -0.84 -15.11
C PHE A 72 -8.05 -0.11 -15.77
N GLY A 73 -9.19 0.00 -15.09
CA GLY A 73 -10.35 0.77 -15.55
C GLY A 73 -10.04 2.25 -15.74
N LEU A 74 -9.36 2.86 -14.78
CA LEU A 74 -8.85 4.23 -14.88
C LEU A 74 -7.94 4.40 -16.08
N GLY A 75 -6.94 3.54 -16.23
CA GLY A 75 -5.94 3.62 -17.29
C GLY A 75 -6.56 3.50 -18.68
N LEU A 76 -7.39 2.47 -18.91
CA LEU A 76 -8.06 2.30 -20.19
C LEU A 76 -9.11 3.37 -20.47
N GLY A 77 -9.86 3.80 -19.46
CA GLY A 77 -10.82 4.89 -19.57
C GLY A 77 -10.13 6.20 -19.94
N LEU A 78 -9.06 6.57 -19.23
CA LEU A 78 -8.26 7.76 -19.53
C LEU A 78 -7.63 7.69 -20.93
N ALA A 79 -7.01 6.56 -21.28
CA ALA A 79 -6.43 6.37 -22.61
C ALA A 79 -7.50 6.51 -23.71
N GLY A 80 -8.66 5.88 -23.52
CA GLY A 80 -9.77 5.99 -24.46
C GLY A 80 -10.32 7.40 -24.59
N VAL A 81 -10.46 8.13 -23.49
CA VAL A 81 -10.92 9.54 -23.53
C VAL A 81 -9.91 10.44 -24.25
N LEU A 82 -8.60 10.26 -23.99
CA LEU A 82 -7.55 11.12 -24.52
C LEU A 82 -7.16 10.81 -25.96
N PHE A 83 -7.04 9.52 -26.31
CA PHE A 83 -6.50 9.11 -27.62
C PHE A 83 -7.58 8.81 -28.66
N THR A 84 -8.85 8.64 -28.28
CA THR A 84 -9.93 8.51 -29.26
C THR A 84 -10.21 9.88 -29.90
N PRO A 85 -10.08 10.04 -31.22
CA PRO A 85 -10.40 11.30 -31.89
C PRO A 85 -11.89 11.60 -31.77
N GLN A 86 -12.29 12.87 -31.80
CA GLN A 86 -13.71 13.24 -31.68
C GLN A 86 -14.53 12.80 -32.89
N TYR A 87 -13.89 12.73 -34.07
CA TYR A 87 -14.51 12.30 -35.31
C TYR A 87 -13.63 11.25 -35.99
N SER A 88 -14.24 10.24 -36.57
CA SER A 88 -13.59 9.26 -37.45
C SER A 88 -14.11 9.45 -38.86
N THR A 89 -13.23 9.28 -39.84
CA THR A 89 -13.60 9.34 -41.25
C THR A 89 -13.75 7.92 -41.78
N GLU A 90 -14.89 7.62 -42.38
CA GLU A 90 -15.11 6.33 -43.03
C GLU A 90 -14.23 6.22 -44.28
N LYS A 91 -13.46 5.12 -44.40
CA LYS A 91 -12.47 4.96 -45.48
C LYS A 91 -13.07 4.86 -46.89
N ILE A 92 -14.36 4.50 -46.98
CA ILE A 92 -15.05 4.24 -48.26
C ILE A 92 -15.87 5.46 -48.69
N SER A 93 -16.64 6.08 -47.77
CA SER A 93 -17.51 7.22 -48.10
C SER A 93 -16.89 8.59 -47.82
N GLY A 94 -15.77 8.68 -47.09
CA GLY A 94 -15.20 9.95 -46.63
C GLY A 94 -16.06 10.71 -45.61
N GLN A 95 -17.19 10.15 -45.17
CA GLN A 95 -18.07 10.77 -44.18
C GLN A 95 -17.42 10.76 -42.80
N LYS A 96 -17.52 11.89 -42.09
CA LYS A 96 -17.09 12.03 -40.71
C LYS A 96 -18.24 11.67 -39.77
N PHE A 97 -18.02 10.69 -38.91
CA PHE A 97 -18.94 10.38 -37.83
C PHE A 97 -18.29 10.69 -36.47
N LYS A 98 -19.11 11.14 -35.51
CA LYS A 98 -18.64 11.46 -34.15
C LYS A 98 -18.40 10.16 -33.39
N ASN A 99 -17.22 10.00 -32.81
CA ASN A 99 -16.95 8.84 -31.95
C ASN A 99 -17.62 9.05 -30.59
N ASP A 100 -18.32 8.03 -30.11
CA ASP A 100 -18.85 8.02 -28.76
C ASP A 100 -17.74 7.70 -27.75
N LYS A 101 -17.56 8.60 -26.77
CA LYS A 101 -16.59 8.44 -25.67
C LYS A 101 -17.27 8.00 -24.36
N GLY A 102 -18.60 7.79 -24.35
CA GLY A 102 -19.37 7.46 -23.16
C GLY A 102 -18.88 6.20 -22.45
N GLY A 103 -18.52 5.17 -23.22
CA GLY A 103 -17.94 3.93 -22.68
C GLY A 103 -16.62 4.17 -21.94
N TYR A 104 -15.72 5.00 -22.48
CA TYR A 104 -14.44 5.33 -21.84
C TYR A 104 -14.61 6.18 -20.58
N TRP A 105 -15.53 7.15 -20.60
CA TRP A 105 -15.88 7.93 -19.41
C TRP A 105 -16.50 7.07 -18.31
N THR A 106 -17.34 6.10 -18.68
CA THR A 106 -17.93 5.14 -17.73
C THR A 106 -16.84 4.28 -17.10
N MET A 107 -15.92 3.76 -17.92
CA MET A 107 -14.80 2.94 -17.44
C MET A 107 -13.86 3.73 -16.52
N LEU A 108 -13.58 5.00 -16.87
CA LEU A 108 -12.83 5.93 -16.04
C LEU A 108 -13.52 6.16 -14.69
N GLY A 109 -14.84 6.43 -14.70
CA GLY A 109 -15.62 6.64 -13.48
C GLY A 109 -15.64 5.40 -12.56
N ILE A 110 -15.88 4.22 -13.12
CA ILE A 110 -15.85 2.96 -12.37
C ILE A 110 -14.45 2.70 -11.81
N GLY A 111 -13.41 2.88 -12.63
CA GLY A 111 -12.03 2.72 -12.20
C GLY A 111 -11.68 3.63 -11.03
N ALA A 112 -12.05 4.92 -11.12
CA ALA A 112 -11.84 5.91 -10.08
C ALA A 112 -12.55 5.51 -8.78
N GLY A 113 -13.81 5.07 -8.89
CA GLY A 113 -14.60 4.59 -7.76
C GLY A 113 -13.95 3.40 -7.06
N LEU A 114 -13.49 2.40 -7.82
CA LEU A 114 -12.81 1.22 -7.27
C LEU A 114 -11.51 1.60 -6.53
N VAL A 115 -10.67 2.45 -7.12
CA VAL A 115 -9.46 2.94 -6.43
C VAL A 115 -9.83 3.72 -5.16
N GLY A 116 -10.90 4.50 -5.17
CA GLY A 116 -11.41 5.16 -3.96
C GLY A 116 -11.81 4.15 -2.87
N VAL A 117 -12.49 3.06 -3.25
CA VAL A 117 -12.92 1.99 -2.33
C VAL A 117 -11.75 1.20 -1.75
N SER A 118 -10.59 1.15 -2.42
CA SER A 118 -9.42 0.43 -1.90
C SER A 118 -8.68 1.17 -0.77
N ILE A 119 -8.84 2.50 -0.66
CA ILE A 119 -8.19 3.34 0.35
C ILE A 119 -8.38 2.82 1.79
N PRO A 120 -9.61 2.57 2.29
CA PRO A 120 -9.79 2.06 3.66
C PRO A 120 -9.09 0.72 3.90
N PHE A 121 -8.94 -0.12 2.87
CA PHE A 121 -8.19 -1.37 2.98
C PHE A 121 -6.70 -1.13 3.16
N TYR A 122 -6.08 -0.20 2.41
CA TYR A 122 -4.67 0.15 2.62
C TYR A 122 -4.42 0.83 3.96
N VAL A 123 -5.32 1.72 4.39
CA VAL A 123 -5.26 2.31 5.74
C VAL A 123 -5.36 1.23 6.81
N GLY A 124 -6.29 0.27 6.62
CA GLY A 124 -6.43 -0.89 7.50
C GLY A 124 -5.18 -1.78 7.49
N TYR A 125 -4.54 -2.00 6.34
CA TYR A 125 -3.28 -2.72 6.22
C TYR A 125 -2.19 -2.03 7.05
N GLY A 126 -1.94 -0.74 6.83
CA GLY A 126 -0.90 0.01 7.54
C GLY A 126 -1.08 0.00 9.06
N LYS A 127 -2.32 0.24 9.53
CA LYS A 127 -2.65 0.22 10.97
C LYS A 127 -2.40 -1.15 11.60
N ASN A 128 -2.86 -2.23 10.97
CA ASN A 128 -2.71 -3.57 11.53
C ASN A 128 -1.28 -4.09 11.44
N ALA A 129 -0.54 -3.77 10.36
CA ALA A 129 0.85 -4.14 10.20
C ALA A 129 1.75 -3.44 11.24
N SER A 130 1.58 -2.12 11.41
CA SER A 130 2.29 -1.35 12.44
C SER A 130 1.97 -1.88 13.85
N LYS A 131 0.69 -2.15 14.14
CA LYS A 131 0.30 -2.71 15.44
C LYS A 131 0.91 -4.09 15.70
N ALA A 132 0.98 -4.97 14.69
CA ALA A 132 1.62 -6.27 14.84
C ALA A 132 3.12 -6.14 15.17
N VAL A 133 3.83 -5.27 14.46
CA VAL A 133 5.26 -4.98 14.72
C VAL A 133 5.47 -4.41 16.12
N ALA A 134 4.61 -3.49 16.54
CA ALA A 134 4.67 -2.86 17.84
C ALA A 134 4.48 -3.86 18.99
N ILE A 135 3.47 -4.73 18.87
CA ILE A 135 3.20 -5.81 19.84
C ILE A 135 4.40 -6.76 19.94
N GLU A 136 4.99 -7.14 18.81
CA GLU A 136 6.15 -8.04 18.77
C GLU A 136 7.39 -7.41 19.43
N ASN A 137 7.62 -6.12 19.17
CA ASN A 137 8.77 -5.39 19.69
C ASN A 137 8.56 -4.87 21.12
N GLY A 138 7.35 -5.01 21.69
CA GLY A 138 7.00 -4.40 22.97
C GLY A 138 7.04 -2.86 22.96
N THR A 139 6.93 -2.25 21.78
CA THR A 139 6.95 -0.79 21.60
C THR A 139 5.55 -0.25 21.32
N GLU A 140 5.31 1.04 21.52
CA GLU A 140 4.05 1.64 21.06
C GLU A 140 3.93 1.61 19.53
N PRO A 141 2.71 1.49 18.97
CA PRO A 141 2.52 1.51 17.53
C PRO A 141 2.95 2.86 16.95
N VAL A 142 3.94 2.83 16.07
CA VAL A 142 4.28 3.99 15.23
C VAL A 142 3.06 4.32 14.37
N SER A 143 2.42 5.45 14.68
CA SER A 143 1.25 5.95 13.96
C SER A 143 1.67 6.45 12.58
N PHE A 144 1.78 5.53 11.61
CA PHE A 144 1.96 5.88 10.20
C PHE A 144 0.70 6.60 9.71
N LYS A 145 0.81 7.91 9.46
CA LYS A 145 -0.27 8.78 8.94
C LYS A 145 0.04 9.23 7.50
N PRO A 146 0.08 8.31 6.53
CA PRO A 146 0.30 8.70 5.15
C PRO A 146 -0.92 9.50 4.67
N TYR A 147 -0.67 10.56 3.93
CA TYR A 147 -1.74 11.27 3.24
C TYR A 147 -1.35 11.51 1.78
N PHE A 148 -2.35 11.28 0.92
CA PHE A 148 -2.26 11.59 -0.50
C PHE A 148 -2.74 13.02 -0.69
N LYS A 149 -1.89 13.86 -1.28
CA LYS A 149 -2.26 15.22 -1.64
C LYS A 149 -2.45 15.27 -3.15
N VAL A 150 -3.67 15.60 -3.56
CA VAL A 150 -4.02 15.84 -4.96
C VAL A 150 -4.02 17.35 -5.17
N GLU A 151 -3.13 17.84 -6.03
CA GLU A 151 -3.06 19.25 -6.40
C GLU A 151 -3.36 19.40 -7.89
N SER A 152 -4.07 20.46 -8.27
CA SER A 152 -4.32 20.76 -9.67
C SER A 152 -4.00 22.23 -9.95
N ASN A 153 -3.24 22.49 -11.01
CA ASN A 153 -2.92 23.84 -11.46
C ASN A 153 -3.36 24.03 -12.92
N GLY A 154 -4.68 24.00 -13.16
CA GLY A 154 -5.33 24.32 -14.44
C GLY A 154 -5.11 23.31 -15.58
N SER A 155 -3.86 22.96 -15.88
CA SER A 155 -3.45 22.00 -16.92
C SER A 155 -2.78 20.74 -16.37
N ASN A 156 -2.39 20.71 -15.10
CA ASN A 156 -1.69 19.58 -14.49
C ASN A 156 -2.44 19.08 -13.25
N ILE A 157 -2.45 17.76 -13.06
CA ILE A 157 -2.87 17.10 -11.82
C ILE A 157 -1.62 16.44 -11.23
N ALA A 158 -1.28 16.78 -10.00
CA ALA A 158 -0.19 16.18 -9.24
C ALA A 158 -0.77 15.34 -8.11
N LEU A 159 -0.33 14.08 -8.04
CA LEU A 159 -0.57 13.20 -6.90
C LEU A 159 0.75 13.07 -6.14
N SER A 160 0.76 13.53 -4.89
CA SER A 160 1.91 13.38 -4.00
C SER A 160 1.59 12.46 -2.83
N TYR A 161 2.53 11.57 -2.52
CA TYR A 161 2.46 10.64 -1.39
C TYR A 161 3.45 11.11 -0.32
N ASN A 162 2.92 11.44 0.87
CA ASN A 162 3.74 11.84 2.02
C ASN A 162 3.82 10.67 3.01
N PHE A 163 5.05 10.26 3.32
CA PHE A 163 5.40 9.18 4.25
C PHE A 163 5.78 9.71 5.63
#